data_AF-A0A9N9KI13-F1
#
_entry.id   AF-A0A9N9KI13-F1
#
_cell.length_a   1.000
_cell.length_b   1.000
_cell.length_c   1.000
_cell.angle_alpha   90.00
_cell.angle_beta   90.00
_cell.angle_gamma   90.00
#
_symmetry.space_group_name_H-M   'P 1'
#
loop_
_entity.id
_entity.type
_entity.pdbx_description
1 polymer ?
#
loop_
_entity_poly.entity_id
_entity_poly.type
_entity_poly.pdbx_seq_one_letter_code
_entity_poly.pdbx_strand_id
1 'polypeptide(L)' 'GKAFAEALYINTTLTDLILRATNIGIEGGKALAKAFYKNNTLIFLRIFIGNEFDYEDIGLDWRDL' A
#
# COMPACT_ATOMS: atom_id res chain seq x y z
N GLY A 1 -8.30 -3.87 2.82
CA GLY A 1 -7.52 -3.36 1.68
C GLY A 1 -8.20 -2.19 0.98
N LYS A 2 -9.20 -2.45 0.14
CA LYS A 2 -9.80 -1.47 -0.78
C LYS A 2 -10.32 -0.18 -0.13
N ALA A 3 -11.20 -0.27 0.87
CA ALA A 3 -11.74 0.91 1.55
C ALA A 3 -10.66 1.77 2.21
N PHE A 4 -9.60 1.13 2.73
CA PHE A 4 -8.47 1.85 3.32
C PHE A 4 -7.62 2.56 2.27
N ALA A 5 -7.41 1.95 1.11
CA ALA A 5 -6.76 2.59 -0.03
C ALA A 5 -7.57 3.77 -0.57
N GLU A 6 -8.90 3.67 -0.65
CA GLU A 6 -9.78 4.78 -1.04
C GLU A 6 -9.70 5.94 -0.04
N ALA A 7 -9.72 5.64 1.26
CA ALA A 7 -9.54 6.63 2.31
C ALA A 7 -8.15 7.30 2.23
N LEU A 8 -7.10 6.52 1.95
CA LEU A 8 -5.76 7.05 1.74
C LEU A 8 -5.72 7.95 0.50
N TYR A 9 -6.34 7.57 -0.61
CA TYR A 9 -6.33 8.36 -1.85
C TYR A 9 -6.91 9.78 -1.66
N ILE A 10 -8.01 9.92 -0.90
CA ILE A 10 -8.64 11.23 -0.65
C ILE A 10 -8.04 11.98 0.54
N ASN A 11 -7.12 11.38 1.29
CA ASN A 11 -6.55 12.00 2.47
C ASN A 11 -5.59 13.13 2.08
N THR A 12 -5.84 14.33 2.59
CA THR A 12 -5.05 15.54 2.29
C THR A 12 -4.28 16.07 3.50
N THR A 13 -4.11 15.27 4.54
CA THR A 13 -3.48 15.71 5.81
C THR A 13 -2.34 14.81 6.27
N LEU A 14 -2.41 13.52 5.97
CA LEU A 14 -1.46 12.52 6.41
C LEU A 14 -0.21 12.59 5.53
N THR A 15 0.93 12.85 6.16
CA THR A 15 2.25 12.88 5.51
C THR A 15 3.02 11.57 5.66
N ASP A 16 2.69 10.78 6.69
CA ASP A 16 3.44 9.58 7.07
C ASP A 16 2.49 8.44 7.46
N LEU A 17 2.63 7.28 6.82
CA LEU A 17 1.87 6.07 7.13
C LEU A 17 2.79 4.86 7.30
N ILE A 18 2.65 4.17 8.43
CA ILE A 18 3.37 2.93 8.75
C ILE A 18 2.36 1.80 8.95
N LEU A 19 2.54 0.71 8.20
CA LEU A 19 1.72 -0.50 8.28
C LEU A 19 2.57 -1.70 8.62
N ARG A 20 2.33 -2.28 9.80
CA ARG A 20 3.06 -3.44 10.33
C ARG A 20 2.08 -4.52 10.78
N ALA A 21 2.24 -5.74 10.27
CA ALA A 21 1.40 -6.89 10.64
C ALA A 21 -0.11 -6.62 10.57
N THR A 22 -0.56 -5.88 9.54
CA THR A 22 -1.96 -5.45 9.36
C THR A 22 -2.82 -6.43 8.57
N ASN A 23 -2.27 -7.60 8.23
CA ASN A 23 -2.88 -8.62 7.36
C ASN A 23 -3.64 -8.06 6.15
N ILE A 24 -3.09 -7.01 5.52
CA ILE A 24 -3.74 -6.35 4.38
C ILE A 24 -3.78 -7.22 3.12
N GLY A 25 -2.98 -8.30 3.08
CA GLY A 25 -2.83 -9.20 1.94
C GLY A 25 -2.18 -8.52 0.72
N ILE A 26 -1.86 -9.32 -0.30
CA ILE A 26 -1.29 -8.85 -1.58
C ILE A 26 -2.19 -7.78 -2.23
N GLU A 27 -3.48 -8.06 -2.37
CA GLU A 27 -4.41 -7.15 -3.05
C GLU A 27 -4.64 -5.85 -2.27
N GLY A 28 -4.60 -5.90 -0.93
CA GLY A 28 -4.62 -4.68 -0.13
C GLY A 28 -3.33 -3.87 -0.25
N GLY A 29 -2.17 -4.54 -0.34
CA GLY A 29 -0.88 -3.91 -0.61
C GLY A 29 -0.85 -3.22 -1.99
N LYS A 30 -1.28 -3.90 -3.05
CA LYS A 30 -1.41 -3.32 -4.41
C LYS A 30 -2.34 -2.11 -4.42
N ALA A 31 -3.48 -2.19 -3.72
CA ALA A 31 -4.41 -1.06 -3.63
C ALA A 31 -3.79 0.14 -2.91
N LEU A 32 -3.06 -0.08 -1.81
CA LEU A 32 -2.39 0.98 -1.06
C LEU A 32 -1.26 1.64 -1.87
N ALA A 33 -0.47 0.86 -2.61
CA ALA A 33 0.56 1.40 -3.49
C ALA A 33 -0.04 2.30 -4.58
N LYS A 34 -1.16 1.88 -5.21
CA LYS A 34 -1.89 2.70 -6.19
C LYS A 34 -2.47 3.98 -5.58
N ALA A 35 -3.02 3.89 -4.38
CA ALA A 35 -3.55 5.06 -3.67
C ALA A 35 -2.44 6.06 -3.29
N PHE A 36 -1.30 5.55 -2.81
CA PHE A 36 -0.12 6.36 -2.52
C PHE A 36 0.40 7.10 -3.75
N TYR A 37 0.54 6.42 -4.90
CA TYR A 37 0.96 7.03 -6.15
C TYR A 37 0.07 8.22 -6.58
N LYS A 38 -1.19 8.23 -6.14
CA LYS A 38 -2.16 9.28 -6.48
C LYS A 38 -2.37 10.31 -5.36
N ASN A 39 -1.91 10.04 -4.15
CA ASN A 39 -2.01 10.95 -3.02
C ASN A 39 -0.84 11.94 -3.06
N ASN A 40 -1.14 13.24 -3.14
CA ASN A 40 -0.11 14.31 -3.23
C ASN A 40 0.35 14.86 -1.87
N THR A 41 -0.21 14.37 -0.76
CA THR A 41 0.13 14.81 0.61
C THR A 41 0.97 13.77 1.36
N LEU A 42 0.72 12.48 1.13
CA LEU A 42 1.49 11.42 1.77
C LEU A 42 2.90 11.39 1.18
N ILE A 43 3.89 11.63 2.03
CA ILE A 43 5.31 11.67 1.66
C ILE A 43 5.93 10.29 1.88
N PHE A 44 5.55 9.62 2.97
CA PHE A 44 6.12 8.34 3.36
C PHE A 44 5.05 7.27 3.56
N LEU A 45 5.16 6.19 2.77
CA LEU A 45 4.44 4.93 2.99
C LEU A 45 5.46 3.83 3.30
N ARG A 46 5.39 3.25 4.50
CA ARG A 46 6.23 2.10 4.90
C ARG A 46 5.36 0.89 5.20
N ILE A 47 5.53 -0.16 4.40
CA ILE A 47 4.85 -1.44 4.58
C ILE A 47 5.89 -2.49 4.97
N PHE A 48 5.72 -3.11 6.12
CA PHE A 48 6.66 -4.09 6.65
C PHE A 48 6.26 -5.53 6.33
N ILE A 49 7.26 -6.42 6.26
CA ILE A 49 7.10 -7.88 6.17
C ILE A 49 6.25 -8.36 7.36
N GLY A 50 5.30 -9.26 7.08
CA GLY A 50 4.28 -9.73 8.04
C GLY A 50 2.86 -9.25 7.72
N ASN A 51 2.69 -8.45 6.67
CA ASN A 51 1.46 -8.54 5.89
C ASN A 51 1.63 -9.78 4.99
N GLU A 52 0.64 -10.69 4.94
CA GLU A 52 0.68 -11.87 4.08
C GLU A 52 0.90 -11.47 2.61
N PHE A 53 2.18 -11.40 2.21
CA PHE A 53 2.60 -11.32 0.83
C PHE A 53 3.04 -12.73 0.47
N ASP A 54 2.10 -13.54 -0.03
CA ASP A 54 2.48 -14.80 -0.64
C ASP A 54 3.37 -14.51 -1.84
N TYR A 55 4.60 -15.02 -1.78
CA TYR A 55 5.67 -14.73 -2.73
C TYR A 55 5.41 -15.27 -4.15
N GLU A 56 4.33 -16.04 -4.36
CA GLU A 56 4.17 -16.86 -5.55
C GLU A 56 3.27 -16.28 -6.67
N ASP A 57 2.58 -15.15 -6.49
CA ASP A 57 1.54 -14.74 -7.46
C ASP A 57 1.47 -13.24 -7.81
N ILE A 58 2.62 -12.57 -7.94
CA ILE A 58 2.60 -11.17 -8.44
C ILE A 58 2.79 -11.05 -9.95
N GLY A 59 3.35 -12.04 -10.65
CA GLY A 59 3.49 -12.01 -12.13
C GLY A 59 4.12 -10.73 -12.71
N LEU A 60 4.74 -9.92 -11.86
CA LEU A 60 5.26 -8.59 -12.14
C LEU A 60 6.67 -8.55 -11.56
N ASP A 61 7.64 -8.19 -12.40
CA ASP A 61 9.00 -7.91 -11.95
C ASP A 61 8.94 -6.64 -11.10
N TRP A 62 9.62 -6.64 -9.95
CA TRP A 62 9.76 -5.45 -9.11
C TRP A 62 10.47 -4.30 -9.83
N ARG A 63 11.11 -4.58 -10.98
CA ARG A 63 11.70 -3.60 -11.91
C ARG A 63 10.68 -2.86 -12.79
N ASP A 64 9.43 -3.31 -12.84
CA ASP A 64 8.36 -2.67 -13.62
C ASP A 64 7.57 -1.62 -12.80
N LEU A 65 8.02 -1.33 -11.58
CA LEU A 65 7.52 -0.29 -10.67
C LEU A 65 8.50 0.88 -10.62
#